data_AF-A0A957ZKF7-F1
#
_entry.id   AF-A0A957ZKF7-F1
#
_cell.length_a   1.000
_cell.length_b   1.000
_cell.length_c   1.000
_cell.angle_alpha   90.00
_cell.angle_beta   90.00
_cell.angle_gamma   90.00
#
_symmetry.space_group_name_H-M   'P 1'
#
loop_
_entity.id
_entity.type
_entity.pdbx_description
1 polymer ?
#
loop_
_entity_poly.entity_id
_entity_poly.type
_entity_poly.pdbx_seq_one_letter_code
_entity_poly.pdbx_strand_id
1 'polypeptide(L)'
;VTCDYLREQTGLKIGVVHVTVFRPFPGPELVEALKNLRAFTVLERMDNPMGQSNPLTAEIKAAFADALGDAPGYPRVHRLPLIYSGSAGLGSRDVRPGDFIAVAKNMVNNGPRYFVLGIKHELALDATFDPDVRPSTSFSMRGHSVGGYGSVTTNKVIATIVGDLFDLYVQAYPKYGSEKKGLPTTYYLTAAAEPIRTHCEL
;
A
#
# COMPACT_ATOMS: atom_id res chain seq x y z
N VAL A 1 -0.42 -7.45 6.96
CA VAL A 1 0.95 -7.98 7.07
C VAL A 1 1.90 -6.95 7.64
N THR A 2 2.26 -5.85 6.95
CA THR A 2 3.21 -4.87 7.51
C THR A 2 2.70 -4.18 8.78
N CYS A 3 1.41 -3.88 8.85
CA CYS A 3 0.78 -3.34 10.06
C CYS A 3 0.87 -4.34 11.24
N ASP A 4 0.68 -5.62 10.96
CA ASP A 4 0.76 -6.70 11.95
C ASP A 4 2.19 -6.86 12.46
N TYR A 5 3.15 -6.90 11.53
CA TYR A 5 4.59 -6.86 11.82
C TYR A 5 4.96 -5.67 12.72
N LEU A 6 4.50 -4.46 12.40
CA LEU A 6 4.76 -3.28 13.22
C LEU A 6 4.18 -3.42 14.63
N ARG A 7 2.96 -3.94 14.77
CA ARG A 7 2.35 -4.20 16.09
C ARG A 7 3.20 -5.18 16.91
N GLU A 8 3.64 -6.26 16.30
CA GLU A 8 4.42 -7.31 16.96
C GLU A 8 5.81 -6.84 17.36
N GLN A 9 6.52 -6.14 16.47
CA GLN A 9 7.93 -5.79 16.68
C GLN A 9 8.12 -4.52 17.51
N THR A 10 7.14 -3.61 17.52
CA THR A 10 7.30 -2.29 18.15
C THR A 10 6.26 -2.01 19.24
N GLY A 11 5.20 -2.80 19.34
CA GLY A 11 4.07 -2.54 20.26
C GLY A 11 3.22 -1.33 19.88
N LEU A 12 3.43 -0.71 18.71
CA LEU A 12 2.64 0.42 18.25
C LEU A 12 1.17 0.02 18.06
N LYS A 13 0.25 0.80 18.61
CA LYS A 13 -1.20 0.67 18.34
C LYS A 13 -1.53 1.25 16.96
N ILE A 14 -1.27 0.47 15.92
CA ILE A 14 -1.46 0.86 14.51
C ILE A 14 -2.51 -0.04 13.85
N GLY A 15 -3.21 0.51 12.86
CA GLY A 15 -4.24 -0.16 12.08
C GLY A 15 -4.25 0.33 10.64
N VAL A 16 -5.05 -0.31 9.80
CA VAL A 16 -5.25 0.09 8.40
C VAL A 16 -6.75 0.18 8.14
N VAL A 17 -7.18 1.27 7.49
CA VAL A 17 -8.53 1.42 6.94
C VAL A 17 -8.41 1.35 5.43
N HIS A 18 -9.15 0.43 4.81
CA HIS A 18 -9.20 0.29 3.36
C HIS A 18 -10.54 0.84 2.85
N VAL A 19 -10.46 1.91 2.05
CA VAL A 19 -11.63 2.55 1.45
C VAL A 19 -11.98 1.80 0.17
N THR A 20 -13.07 1.03 0.20
CA THR A 20 -13.53 0.22 -0.95
C THR A 20 -14.52 0.95 -1.84
N VAL A 21 -15.23 1.94 -1.30
CA VAL A 21 -16.19 2.78 -2.03
C VAL A 21 -15.77 4.23 -1.86
N PHE A 22 -15.42 4.88 -2.97
CA PHE A 22 -15.11 6.30 -2.98
C PHE A 22 -16.33 7.17 -3.27
N ARG A 23 -17.33 6.62 -3.97
CA ARG A 23 -18.58 7.28 -4.34
C ARG A 23 -19.76 6.30 -4.24
N PRO A 24 -20.88 6.67 -3.56
CA PRO A 24 -21.01 7.84 -2.68
C PRO A 24 -19.94 7.82 -1.57
N PHE A 25 -19.45 8.99 -1.17
CA PHE A 25 -18.31 9.06 -0.24
C PHE A 25 -18.76 8.65 1.18
N PRO A 26 -18.11 7.67 1.82
CA PRO A 26 -18.50 7.14 3.13
C PRO A 26 -17.96 8.04 4.27
N GLY A 27 -18.34 9.32 4.24
CA GLY A 27 -17.86 10.33 5.19
C GLY A 27 -18.14 9.97 6.65
N PRO A 28 -19.40 9.71 7.04
CA PRO A 28 -19.74 9.36 8.41
C PRO A 28 -19.00 8.13 8.94
N GLU A 29 -18.90 7.07 8.14
CA GLU A 29 -18.24 5.82 8.51
C GLU A 29 -16.73 6.00 8.70
N LEU A 30 -16.10 6.79 7.81
CA LEU A 30 -14.68 7.11 7.94
C LEU A 30 -14.39 7.97 9.17
N VAL A 31 -15.23 8.96 9.46
CA VAL A 31 -15.09 9.77 10.68
C VAL A 31 -15.24 8.88 11.91
N GLU A 32 -16.26 8.01 11.95
CA GLU A 32 -16.49 7.11 13.08
C GLU A 32 -15.27 6.21 13.34
N ALA A 33 -14.70 5.64 12.28
CA ALA A 33 -13.53 4.77 12.38
C ALA A 33 -12.25 5.51 12.84
N LEU A 34 -12.12 6.80 12.49
CA LEU A 34 -10.86 7.54 12.66
C LEU A 34 -10.88 8.53 13.83
N LYS A 35 -12.05 8.93 14.37
CA LYS A 35 -12.19 10.02 15.37
C LYS A 35 -11.37 9.84 16.64
N ASN A 36 -11.11 8.60 17.06
CA ASN A 36 -10.41 8.29 18.30
C ASN A 36 -8.88 8.22 18.13
N LEU A 37 -8.38 8.29 16.90
CA LEU A 37 -6.95 8.22 16.63
C LEU A 37 -6.22 9.48 17.10
N ARG A 38 -4.92 9.35 17.36
CA ARG A 38 -4.02 10.49 17.59
C ARG A 38 -3.60 11.12 16.26
N ALA A 39 -3.29 10.29 15.29
CA ALA A 39 -2.85 10.64 13.95
C ALA A 39 -3.21 9.52 12.98
N PHE A 40 -3.36 9.86 11.70
CA PHE A 40 -3.41 8.90 10.61
C PHE A 40 -2.83 9.49 9.32
N THR A 41 -2.36 8.61 8.45
CA THR A 41 -1.92 8.95 7.10
C THR A 41 -2.94 8.46 6.10
N VAL A 42 -3.32 9.33 5.17
CA VAL A 42 -4.04 8.96 3.95
C VAL A 42 -3.01 8.73 2.85
N LEU A 43 -2.92 7.50 2.32
CA LEU A 43 -2.06 7.17 1.20
C LEU A 43 -2.88 7.07 -0.08
N GLU A 44 -2.48 7.81 -1.10
CA GLU A 44 -3.18 7.86 -2.39
C GLU A 44 -2.26 7.49 -3.54
N ARG A 45 -2.81 6.77 -4.51
CA ARG A 45 -2.14 6.47 -5.79
C ARG A 45 -2.33 7.61 -6.79
N MET A 46 -2.10 8.83 -6.33
CA MET A 46 -2.35 10.07 -7.05
C MET A 46 -1.43 11.15 -6.49
N ASP A 47 -1.07 12.11 -7.33
CA ASP A 47 -0.47 13.39 -6.93
C ASP A 47 -1.23 14.48 -7.69
N ASN A 48 -1.84 15.43 -6.96
CA ASN A 48 -2.52 16.59 -7.52
C ASN A 48 -1.76 17.88 -7.16
N PRO A 49 -0.77 18.29 -7.98
CA PRO A 49 0.20 19.33 -7.60
C PRO A 49 -0.40 20.70 -7.31
N MET A 50 -1.57 21.00 -7.90
CA MET A 50 -2.26 22.28 -7.73
C MET A 50 -3.37 22.23 -6.69
N GLY A 51 -3.68 21.04 -6.16
CA GLY A 51 -4.66 20.86 -5.10
C GLY A 51 -4.03 21.11 -3.74
N GLN A 52 -4.82 21.64 -2.80
CA GLN A 52 -4.35 21.75 -1.41
C GLN A 52 -4.17 20.38 -0.73
N SER A 53 -4.86 19.37 -1.24
CA SER A 53 -4.70 17.98 -0.81
C SER A 53 -5.13 17.07 -1.96
N ASN A 54 -4.62 15.85 -1.97
CA ASN A 54 -5.15 14.82 -2.84
C ASN A 54 -6.63 14.51 -2.49
N PRO A 55 -7.45 14.01 -3.44
CA PRO A 55 -8.90 13.96 -3.29
C PRO A 55 -9.42 13.19 -2.07
N LEU A 56 -8.87 12.00 -1.76
CA LEU A 56 -9.32 11.23 -0.59
C LEU A 56 -8.98 11.96 0.70
N THR A 57 -7.79 12.54 0.78
CA THR A 57 -7.39 13.37 1.92
C THR A 57 -8.30 14.58 2.08
N ALA A 58 -8.63 15.26 0.98
CA ALA A 58 -9.51 16.42 0.98
C ALA A 58 -10.92 16.06 1.48
N GLU A 59 -11.47 14.93 1.03
CA GLU A 59 -12.81 14.50 1.45
C GLU A 59 -12.86 13.99 2.89
N ILE A 60 -11.81 13.31 3.37
CA ILE A 60 -11.72 12.96 4.79
C ILE A 60 -11.66 14.23 5.64
N LYS A 61 -10.87 15.23 5.23
CA LYS A 61 -10.83 16.54 5.92
C LYS A 61 -12.19 17.23 5.92
N ALA A 62 -12.90 17.24 4.80
CA ALA A 62 -14.24 17.80 4.70
C ALA A 62 -15.24 17.05 5.58
N ALA A 63 -15.23 15.72 5.57
CA ALA A 63 -16.07 14.87 6.43
C ALA A 63 -15.83 15.13 7.92
N PHE A 64 -14.58 15.33 8.34
CA PHE A 64 -14.29 15.75 9.71
C PHE A 64 -14.77 17.18 10.01
N ALA A 65 -14.73 18.10 9.05
CA ALA A 65 -15.28 19.44 9.22
C ALA A 65 -16.81 19.40 9.40
N ASP A 66 -17.52 18.59 8.60
CA ASP A 66 -18.95 18.33 8.75
C ASP A 66 -19.27 17.77 10.14
N ALA A 67 -18.51 16.77 10.59
CA ALA A 67 -18.68 16.17 11.92
C ALA A 67 -18.43 17.13 13.08
N LEU A 68 -17.46 18.05 12.94
CA LEU A 68 -17.20 19.11 13.93
C LEU A 68 -18.29 20.18 13.91
N GLY A 69 -18.96 20.39 12.77
CA GLY A 69 -20.11 21.27 12.61
C GLY A 69 -21.45 20.64 13.00
N ASP A 70 -21.45 19.47 13.64
CA ASP A 70 -22.64 18.69 14.00
C ASP A 70 -23.59 18.45 12.80
N ALA A 71 -23.03 18.22 11.60
CA ALA A 71 -23.82 17.95 10.40
C ALA A 71 -24.70 16.68 10.57
N PRO A 72 -25.93 16.66 10.02
CA PRO A 72 -26.82 15.50 10.14
C PRO A 72 -26.19 14.21 9.61
N GLY A 73 -26.28 13.13 10.38
CA GLY A 73 -25.76 11.81 10.01
C GLY A 73 -24.28 11.58 10.33
N TYR A 74 -23.53 12.61 10.74
CA TYR A 74 -22.14 12.44 11.18
C TYR A 74 -22.03 12.14 12.68
N PRO A 75 -21.02 11.36 13.09
CA PRO A 75 -20.76 11.13 14.50
C PRO A 75 -20.18 12.39 15.16
N ARG A 76 -20.45 12.55 16.45
CA ARG A 76 -19.91 13.68 17.24
C ARG A 76 -18.39 13.54 17.41
N VAL A 77 -17.68 14.61 17.11
CA VAL A 77 -16.22 14.70 17.24
C VAL A 77 -15.84 15.95 18.03
N HIS A 78 -14.89 15.83 18.95
CA HIS A 78 -14.42 16.94 19.79
C HIS A 78 -13.01 17.43 19.43
N ARG A 79 -12.31 16.69 18.57
CA ARG A 79 -10.95 17.03 18.13
C ARG A 79 -10.70 16.46 16.74
N LEU A 80 -9.87 17.14 15.97
CA LEU A 80 -9.36 16.61 14.70
C LEU A 80 -8.09 15.80 14.97
N PRO A 81 -8.02 14.50 14.60
CA PRO A 81 -6.76 13.77 14.60
C PRO A 81 -5.75 14.44 13.67
N LEU A 82 -4.46 14.24 13.92
CA LEU A 82 -3.44 14.73 13.01
C LEU A 82 -3.50 13.98 11.67
N ILE A 83 -3.85 14.69 10.60
CA ILE A 83 -3.99 14.12 9.26
C ILE A 83 -2.70 14.34 8.46
N TYR A 84 -2.11 13.25 8.00
CA TYR A 84 -1.00 13.22 7.08
C TYR A 84 -1.48 12.73 5.71
N SER A 85 -0.76 13.10 4.66
CA SER A 85 -1.07 12.73 3.27
C SER A 85 0.20 12.22 2.60
N GLY A 86 0.11 11.13 1.87
CA GLY A 86 1.23 10.60 1.12
C GLY A 86 0.83 10.15 -0.28
N SER A 87 1.68 10.44 -1.25
CA SER A 87 1.53 9.96 -2.63
C SER A 87 2.46 8.79 -2.87
N ALA A 88 1.93 7.68 -3.38
CA ALA A 88 2.68 6.44 -3.56
C ALA A 88 2.16 5.63 -4.75
N GLY A 89 2.98 4.74 -5.31
CA GLY A 89 2.51 3.79 -6.33
C GLY A 89 2.20 4.36 -7.72
N LEU A 90 2.52 5.62 -7.99
CA LEU A 90 2.36 6.24 -9.32
C LEU A 90 3.18 5.47 -10.37
N GLY A 91 2.58 5.26 -11.55
CA GLY A 91 3.24 4.53 -12.64
C GLY A 91 3.61 3.08 -12.31
N SER A 92 2.88 2.45 -11.37
CA SER A 92 3.17 1.09 -10.88
C SER A 92 4.52 0.97 -10.18
N ARG A 93 4.99 2.07 -9.59
CA ARG A 93 6.07 2.00 -8.60
C ARG A 93 5.63 1.13 -7.42
N ASP A 94 6.52 0.29 -6.92
CA ASP A 94 6.23 -0.50 -5.73
C ASP A 94 6.09 0.38 -4.48
N VAL A 95 5.22 -0.09 -3.58
CA VAL A 95 5.14 0.40 -2.20
C VAL A 95 5.44 -0.79 -1.31
N ARG A 96 6.60 -0.77 -0.67
CA ARG A 96 7.19 -1.91 0.05
C ARG A 96 6.89 -1.84 1.54
N PRO A 97 7.07 -2.94 2.29
CA PRO A 97 6.95 -2.93 3.75
C PRO A 97 7.75 -1.79 4.42
N GLY A 98 8.97 -1.53 3.95
CA GLY A 98 9.80 -0.44 4.46
C GLY A 98 9.19 0.95 4.30
N ASP A 99 8.44 1.20 3.23
CA ASP A 99 7.73 2.47 3.02
C ASP A 99 6.64 2.67 4.09
N PHE A 100 5.84 1.63 4.38
CA PHE A 100 4.82 1.71 5.44
C PHE A 100 5.44 1.89 6.83
N ILE A 101 6.62 1.31 7.08
CA ILE A 101 7.37 1.53 8.32
C ILE A 101 7.83 2.99 8.41
N ALA A 102 8.32 3.57 7.30
CA ALA A 102 8.70 4.98 7.25
C ALA A 102 7.49 5.90 7.52
N VAL A 103 6.31 5.57 6.98
CA VAL A 103 5.06 6.28 7.26
C VAL A 103 4.70 6.25 8.75
N ALA A 104 4.80 5.09 9.39
CA ALA A 104 4.53 4.97 10.82
C ALA A 104 5.51 5.80 11.66
N LYS A 105 6.82 5.74 11.33
CA LYS A 105 7.85 6.57 11.97
C LYS A 105 7.59 8.07 11.78
N ASN A 106 7.18 8.48 10.58
CA ASN A 106 6.84 9.87 10.28
C ASN A 106 5.71 10.39 11.19
N MET A 107 4.66 9.61 11.37
CA MET A 107 3.56 9.96 12.28
C MET A 107 4.02 10.04 13.74
N VAL A 108 4.84 9.08 14.21
CA VAL A 108 5.34 9.06 15.59
C VAL A 108 6.24 10.26 15.89
N ASN A 109 7.07 10.66 14.92
CA ASN A 109 8.04 11.73 15.08
C ASN A 109 7.48 13.12 14.75
N ASN A 110 6.18 13.24 14.47
CA ASN A 110 5.56 14.48 14.00
C ASN A 110 6.26 15.09 12.77
N GLY A 111 6.66 14.25 11.81
CA GLY A 111 7.36 14.70 10.61
C GLY A 111 6.46 15.43 9.59
N PRO A 112 6.90 15.57 8.33
CA PRO A 112 6.17 16.31 7.30
C PRO A 112 4.71 15.84 7.11
N ARG A 113 3.80 16.81 6.90
CA ARG A 113 2.36 16.56 6.67
C ARG A 113 2.06 15.94 5.32
N TYR A 114 2.84 16.30 4.31
CA TYR A 114 2.80 15.72 2.97
C TYR A 114 4.16 15.11 2.63
N PHE A 115 4.15 13.96 1.97
CA PHE A 115 5.35 13.24 1.56
C PHE A 115 5.08 12.31 0.37
N VAL A 116 6.15 11.76 -0.21
CA VAL A 116 6.08 10.75 -1.28
C VAL A 116 6.82 9.48 -0.87
N LEU A 117 6.46 8.33 -1.45
CA LEU A 117 7.08 7.03 -1.16
C LEU A 117 7.66 6.37 -2.41
N GLY A 118 8.68 5.54 -2.24
CA GLY A 118 9.24 4.72 -3.32
C GLY A 118 10.02 5.47 -4.43
N ILE A 119 10.33 6.76 -4.24
CA ILE A 119 11.10 7.57 -5.20
C ILE A 119 12.17 8.40 -4.50
N LYS A 120 13.24 8.74 -5.23
CA LYS A 120 14.25 9.71 -4.78
C LYS A 120 13.73 11.13 -5.04
N HIS A 121 13.24 11.78 -4.00
CA HIS A 121 12.67 13.12 -4.06
C HIS A 121 12.90 13.84 -2.73
N GLU A 122 12.89 15.17 -2.70
CA GLU A 122 13.07 15.96 -1.47
C GLU A 122 12.00 15.67 -0.42
N LEU A 123 10.77 15.41 -0.89
CA LEU A 123 9.63 15.06 -0.03
C LEU A 123 9.56 13.55 0.32
N ALA A 124 10.55 12.76 -0.07
CA ALA A 124 10.52 11.32 0.16
C ALA A 124 10.75 10.98 1.63
N LEU A 125 10.02 10.00 2.16
CA LEU A 125 10.36 9.41 3.45
C LEU A 125 11.46 8.36 3.27
N ASP A 126 12.45 8.38 4.17
CA ASP A 126 13.55 7.42 4.14
C ASP A 126 13.13 6.05 4.69
N ALA A 127 12.94 5.09 3.77
CA ALA A 127 12.75 3.68 4.09
C ALA A 127 14.10 2.99 4.36
N THR A 128 14.67 3.19 5.54
CA THR A 128 15.98 2.64 5.94
C THR A 128 15.98 1.13 6.25
N PHE A 129 14.81 0.54 6.43
CA PHE A 129 14.65 -0.86 6.79
C PHE A 129 13.42 -1.44 6.10
N ASP A 130 13.59 -2.55 5.40
CA ASP A 130 12.57 -3.19 4.59
C ASP A 130 12.50 -4.70 4.91
N PRO A 131 11.68 -5.10 5.90
CA PRO A 131 11.59 -6.48 6.33
C PRO A 131 10.79 -7.31 5.33
N ASP A 132 11.14 -8.59 5.25
CA ASP A 132 10.29 -9.57 4.63
C ASP A 132 9.08 -9.86 5.54
N VAL A 133 7.88 -9.55 5.05
CA VAL A 133 6.60 -9.76 5.77
C VAL A 133 5.72 -10.80 5.08
N ARG A 134 6.29 -11.60 4.17
CA ARG A 134 5.60 -12.74 3.56
C ARG A 134 5.42 -13.86 4.60
N PRO A 135 4.49 -14.81 4.35
CA PRO A 135 4.38 -16.01 5.18
C PRO A 135 5.72 -16.73 5.32
N SER A 136 6.01 -17.27 6.50
CA SER A 136 7.29 -17.95 6.79
C SER A 136 7.52 -19.20 5.94
N THR A 137 6.43 -19.84 5.49
CA THR A 137 6.46 -20.98 4.56
C THR A 137 6.57 -20.57 3.10
N SER A 138 6.77 -19.28 2.80
CA SER A 138 6.77 -18.80 1.43
C SER A 138 8.04 -19.22 0.68
N PHE A 139 7.85 -19.66 -0.55
CA PHE A 139 8.91 -19.86 -1.53
C PHE A 139 8.76 -18.80 -2.61
N SER A 140 9.83 -18.10 -2.94
CA SER A 140 9.84 -17.10 -4.00
C SER A 140 10.91 -17.39 -5.04
N MET A 141 10.54 -17.19 -6.30
CA MET A 141 11.44 -17.34 -7.44
C MET A 141 11.40 -16.12 -8.35
N ARG A 142 12.54 -15.87 -8.99
CA ARG A 142 12.70 -14.85 -10.02
C ARG A 142 13.24 -15.51 -11.28
N GLY A 143 12.46 -15.44 -12.35
CA GLY A 143 12.84 -15.92 -13.67
C GLY A 143 13.32 -14.77 -14.55
N HIS A 144 14.41 -14.99 -15.29
CA HIS A 144 14.90 -14.03 -16.29
C HIS A 144 14.87 -14.68 -17.67
N SER A 145 14.47 -13.93 -18.68
CA SER A 145 14.41 -14.40 -20.08
C SER A 145 14.38 -13.23 -21.05
N VAL A 146 14.41 -13.52 -22.34
CA VAL A 146 14.16 -12.58 -23.44
C VAL A 146 12.71 -12.65 -23.92
N GLY A 147 12.14 -11.49 -24.29
CA GLY A 147 10.81 -11.39 -24.86
C GLY A 147 10.69 -12.15 -26.19
N GLY A 148 9.71 -13.06 -26.26
CA GLY A 148 9.47 -13.93 -27.41
C GLY A 148 9.87 -15.39 -27.22
N TYR A 149 10.56 -15.73 -26.11
CA TYR A 149 11.10 -17.07 -25.86
C TYR A 149 10.17 -17.95 -25.00
N GLY A 150 8.91 -17.53 -24.81
CA GLY A 150 7.91 -18.34 -24.08
C GLY A 150 8.07 -18.39 -22.55
N SER A 151 9.04 -17.67 -21.96
CA SER A 151 9.28 -17.70 -20.51
C SER A 151 8.07 -17.28 -19.67
N VAL A 152 7.34 -16.23 -20.06
CA VAL A 152 6.15 -15.83 -19.30
C VAL A 152 5.06 -16.90 -19.33
N THR A 153 4.84 -17.55 -20.48
CA THR A 153 3.89 -18.66 -20.59
C THR A 153 4.33 -19.83 -19.71
N THR A 154 5.62 -20.18 -19.76
CA THR A 154 6.20 -21.26 -18.93
C THR A 154 5.97 -21.00 -17.45
N ASN A 155 6.28 -19.78 -16.99
CA ASN A 155 6.13 -19.43 -15.59
C ASN A 155 4.67 -19.33 -15.14
N LYS A 156 3.73 -18.91 -16.01
CA LYS A 156 2.29 -18.98 -15.72
C LYS A 156 1.83 -20.43 -15.52
N VAL A 157 2.31 -21.36 -16.36
CA VAL A 157 1.99 -22.79 -16.19
C VAL A 157 2.58 -23.33 -14.88
N ILE A 158 3.82 -22.95 -14.53
CA ILE A 158 4.40 -23.29 -13.22
C ILE A 158 3.51 -22.76 -12.09
N ALA A 159 3.08 -21.49 -12.16
CA ALA A 159 2.22 -20.89 -11.14
C ALA A 159 0.90 -21.67 -10.97
N THR A 160 0.26 -22.04 -12.08
CA THR A 160 -0.98 -22.84 -12.07
C THR A 160 -0.75 -24.24 -11.50
N ILE A 161 0.31 -24.93 -11.91
CA ILE A 161 0.64 -26.27 -11.36
C ILE A 161 0.90 -26.19 -9.86
N VAL A 162 1.66 -25.18 -9.41
CA VAL A 162 1.96 -25.00 -7.99
C VAL A 162 0.68 -24.74 -7.19
N GLY A 163 -0.25 -23.94 -7.71
CA GLY A 163 -1.54 -23.69 -7.06
C GLY A 163 -2.44 -24.92 -7.06
N ASP A 164 -2.69 -25.51 -8.22
CA ASP A 164 -3.71 -26.54 -8.40
C ASP A 164 -3.29 -27.91 -7.84
N LEU A 165 -2.01 -28.28 -7.97
CA LEU A 165 -1.54 -29.61 -7.55
C LEU A 165 -1.16 -29.67 -6.07
N PHE A 166 -0.68 -28.56 -5.51
CA PHE A 166 -0.16 -28.51 -4.15
C PHE A 166 -1.04 -27.69 -3.19
N ASP A 167 -2.19 -27.17 -3.67
CA ASP A 167 -3.14 -26.37 -2.89
C ASP A 167 -2.48 -25.17 -2.19
N LEU A 168 -1.58 -24.50 -2.92
CA LEU A 168 -0.84 -23.34 -2.42
C LEU A 168 -1.44 -22.03 -2.95
N TYR A 169 -1.35 -20.98 -2.14
CA TYR A 169 -1.58 -19.62 -2.60
C TYR A 169 -0.40 -19.19 -3.47
N VAL A 170 -0.68 -18.81 -4.71
CA VAL A 170 0.34 -18.36 -5.65
C VAL A 170 0.09 -16.91 -6.07
N GLN A 171 1.13 -16.11 -5.96
CA GLN A 171 1.20 -14.76 -6.50
C GLN A 171 2.23 -14.73 -7.62
N ALA A 172 1.86 -14.16 -8.76
CA ALA A 172 2.74 -14.13 -9.93
C ALA A 172 2.65 -12.80 -10.69
N TYR A 173 3.81 -12.21 -10.96
CA TYR A 173 3.94 -10.91 -11.64
C TYR A 173 4.94 -11.00 -12.80
N PRO A 174 4.45 -11.01 -14.06
CA PRO A 174 5.32 -10.84 -15.21
C PRO A 174 5.64 -9.36 -15.44
N LYS A 175 6.93 -9.05 -15.62
CA LYS A 175 7.42 -7.72 -15.98
C LYS A 175 7.95 -7.73 -17.41
N TYR A 176 7.37 -6.86 -18.22
CA TYR A 176 7.72 -6.68 -19.62
C TYR A 176 8.41 -5.34 -19.83
N GLY A 177 9.31 -5.29 -20.81
CA GLY A 177 9.73 -4.02 -21.39
C GLY A 177 8.60 -3.41 -22.24
N SER A 178 8.76 -2.14 -22.61
CA SER A 178 7.81 -1.43 -23.48
C SER A 178 7.83 -1.90 -24.93
N GLU A 179 8.89 -2.59 -25.36
CA GLU A 179 9.03 -3.09 -26.72
C GLU A 179 8.36 -4.45 -26.94
N LYS A 180 7.95 -4.72 -28.18
CA LYS A 180 7.21 -5.93 -28.54
C LYS A 180 8.04 -7.22 -28.45
N LYS A 181 9.35 -7.19 -28.73
CA LYS A 181 10.25 -8.37 -28.73
C LYS A 181 11.68 -7.97 -28.40
N GLY A 182 12.49 -8.93 -27.93
CA GLY A 182 13.94 -8.77 -27.79
C GLY A 182 14.43 -8.15 -26.47
N LEU A 183 13.57 -7.44 -25.74
CA LEU A 183 13.94 -6.92 -24.42
C LEU A 183 13.90 -7.99 -23.32
N PRO A 184 14.68 -7.81 -22.23
CA PRO A 184 14.59 -8.64 -21.05
C PRO A 184 13.18 -8.68 -20.46
N THR A 185 12.79 -9.86 -20.03
CA THR A 185 11.57 -10.15 -19.28
C THR A 185 11.98 -10.70 -17.93
N THR A 186 11.33 -10.23 -16.88
CA THR A 186 11.51 -10.77 -15.53
C THR A 186 10.18 -11.27 -15.03
N TYR A 187 10.19 -12.43 -14.39
CA TYR A 187 8.99 -13.02 -13.80
C TYR A 187 9.22 -13.21 -12.31
N TYR A 188 8.27 -12.79 -11.50
CA TYR A 188 8.27 -13.01 -10.06
C TYR A 188 7.15 -13.98 -9.71
N LEU A 189 7.46 -14.98 -8.88
CA LEU A 189 6.46 -15.85 -8.29
C LEU A 189 6.76 -16.03 -6.82
N THR A 190 5.70 -16.03 -6.03
CA THR A 190 5.72 -16.44 -4.63
C THR A 190 4.61 -17.46 -4.44
N ALA A 191 4.91 -18.57 -3.78
CA ALA A 191 3.96 -19.57 -3.36
C ALA A 191 4.03 -19.73 -1.84
N ALA A 192 2.89 -19.92 -1.18
CA ALA A 192 2.83 -20.12 0.26
C ALA A 192 1.59 -20.95 0.65
N ALA A 193 1.63 -21.60 1.81
CA ALA A 193 0.47 -22.30 2.38
C ALA A 193 -0.62 -21.32 2.87
N GLU A 194 -0.27 -20.06 3.08
CA GLU A 194 -1.17 -19.00 3.54
C GLU A 194 -1.32 -17.88 2.50
N PRO A 195 -2.41 -17.08 2.54
CA PRO A 195 -2.61 -15.99 1.61
C PRO A 195 -1.46 -14.98 1.58
N ILE A 196 -0.91 -14.75 0.38
CA ILE A 196 0.14 -13.75 0.15
C ILE A 196 -0.51 -12.38 0.02
N ARG A 197 -0.23 -11.47 0.96
CA ARG A 197 -0.86 -10.15 1.05
C ARG A 197 0.06 -8.97 0.70
N THR A 198 1.30 -9.25 0.31
CA THR A 198 2.23 -8.25 -0.22
C THR A 198 1.87 -7.94 -1.67
N HIS A 199 2.04 -6.70 -2.12
CA HIS A 199 1.78 -6.30 -3.52
C HIS A 199 2.96 -5.47 -4.05
N CYS A 200 4.16 -6.04 -3.98
CA CYS A 200 5.41 -5.45 -4.46
C CYS A 200 6.30 -6.54 -5.08
N GLU A 201 7.32 -6.14 -5.86
CA GLU A 201 8.33 -7.06 -6.39
C GLU A 201 9.20 -7.70 -5.29
N LEU A 202 9.95 -8.75 -5.68
CA LEU A 202 10.92 -9.48 -4.84
C LEU A 202 12.20 -8.66 -4.56
#